data_AF-A0A383D614-F1
#
_entry.id   AF-A0A383D614-F1
#
_cell.length_a   1.000
_cell.length_b   1.000
_cell.length_c   1.000
_cell.angle_alpha   90.00
_cell.angle_beta   90.00
_cell.angle_gamma   90.00
#
_symmetry.space_group_name_H-M   'P 1'
#
loop_
_entity.id
_entity.type
_entity.pdbx_description
1 polymer ?
#
loop_
_entity_poly.entity_id
_entity_poly.type
_entity_poly.pdbx_seq_one_letter_code
_entity_poly.pdbx_strand_id
1 'polypeptide(L)'
;VITVIPIVLVVAWLYGIMYISGFALNFVTAMIGAISVGIGVDYSIHMTERFREELRRTKDAADAIKMTARGTGVALVASAASSIVGFAILGFAPMPMFAAYGQLTAVMIFLALVASLLVLPCLLLVVTSTSKTIVSNRHTAGPS
;
A
#
# COMPACT_ATOMS: atom_id res chain seq x y z
N VAL A 1 7.01 -3.66 11.04
CA VAL A 1 6.78 -2.26 11.52
C VAL A 1 6.67 -1.29 10.34
N ILE A 2 7.66 -1.21 9.46
CA ILE A 2 7.67 -0.28 8.30
C ILE A 2 6.42 -0.44 7.41
N THR A 3 5.95 -1.67 7.21
CA THR A 3 4.76 -1.99 6.42
C THR A 3 3.43 -1.56 7.04
N VAL A 4 3.40 -1.21 8.33
CA VAL A 4 2.17 -0.78 9.04
C VAL A 4 1.76 0.64 8.64
N ILE A 5 2.74 1.49 8.33
CA ILE A 5 2.51 2.90 7.97
C ILE A 5 1.59 3.04 6.74
N PRO A 6 1.85 2.40 5.58
CA PRO A 6 0.95 2.51 4.44
C PRO A 6 -0.45 1.95 4.75
N ILE A 7 -0.58 0.93 5.61
CA ILE A 7 -1.88 0.36 5.98
C ILE A 7 -2.71 1.37 6.76
N VAL A 8 -2.14 1.99 7.79
CA VAL A 8 -2.82 3.02 8.59
C VAL A 8 -3.22 4.20 7.71
N LEU A 9 -2.35 4.57 6.76
CA LEU A 9 -2.62 5.65 5.82
C LEU A 9 -3.81 5.34 4.89
N VAL A 10 -3.92 4.10 4.39
CA VAL A 10 -5.07 3.66 3.57
C VAL A 10 -6.37 3.76 4.36
N VAL A 11 -6.37 3.29 5.61
CA VAL A 11 -7.55 3.37 6.49
C VAL A 11 -7.93 4.84 6.75
N ALA A 12 -6.94 5.69 7.04
CA ALA A 12 -7.16 7.11 7.27
C ALA A 12 -7.71 7.82 6.02
N TRP A 13 -7.16 7.53 4.84
CA TRP A 13 -7.66 8.07 3.57
C TRP A 13 -9.06 7.57 3.25
N LEU A 14 -9.36 6.30 3.47
CA LEU A 14 -10.68 5.74 3.24
C LEU A 14 -11.74 6.47 4.07
N TYR A 15 -11.53 6.57 5.38
CA TYR A 15 -12.48 7.27 6.24
C TYR A 15 -12.51 8.79 5.99
N GLY A 16 -11.39 9.38 5.59
CA GLY A 16 -11.32 10.78 5.16
C GLY A 16 -12.17 11.05 3.91
N ILE A 17 -12.07 10.20 2.88
CA ILE A 17 -12.91 10.29 1.68
C ILE A 17 -14.38 10.08 2.03
N MET A 18 -14.69 9.10 2.87
CA MET A 18 -16.06 8.86 3.31
C MET A 18 -16.67 10.08 3.99
N TYR A 19 -15.91 10.74 4.87
CA TYR A 19 -16.34 11.96 5.55
C TYR A 19 -16.64 13.09 4.56
N ILE A 20 -15.75 13.32 3.59
CA ILE A 20 -15.90 14.37 2.58
C ILE A 20 -17.06 14.08 1.61
N SER A 21 -17.24 12.81 1.24
CA SER A 21 -18.31 12.38 0.33
C SER A 21 -19.67 12.17 1.00
N GLY A 22 -19.76 12.32 2.33
CA GLY A 22 -21.02 12.22 3.08
C GLY A 22 -21.53 10.78 3.30
N PHE A 23 -20.67 9.77 3.19
CA PHE A 23 -21.04 8.39 3.50
C PHE A 23 -21.21 8.21 5.01
N ALA A 24 -22.35 7.65 5.42
CA ALA A 24 -22.62 7.36 6.83
C ALA A 24 -21.77 6.19 7.34
N LEU A 25 -21.25 6.32 8.56
CA LEU A 25 -20.62 5.21 9.27
C LEU A 25 -21.70 4.22 9.74
N ASN A 26 -21.65 3.02 9.17
CA ASN A 26 -22.53 1.91 9.50
C ASN A 26 -21.77 0.58 9.41
N PHE A 27 -22.46 -0.52 9.68
CA PHE A 27 -21.89 -1.86 9.64
C PHE A 27 -21.18 -2.18 8.31
N VAL A 28 -21.76 -1.81 7.16
CA VAL A 28 -21.16 -2.04 5.84
C VAL A 28 -19.84 -1.29 5.71
N THR A 29 -19.80 -0.01 6.07
CA THR A 29 -18.57 0.77 5.98
C THR A 29 -17.50 0.36 6.99
N ALA A 30 -17.90 -0.17 8.15
CA ALA A 30 -16.99 -0.76 9.12
C ALA A 30 -16.35 -2.05 8.57
N MET A 31 -17.14 -2.88 7.88
CA MET A 31 -16.64 -4.06 7.17
C MET A 31 -15.64 -3.69 6.08
N ILE A 32 -15.92 -2.65 5.29
CA ILE A 32 -14.97 -2.15 4.27
C ILE A 32 -13.67 -1.69 4.94
N GLY A 33 -13.75 -0.99 6.08
CA GLY A 33 -12.59 -0.63 6.89
C GLY A 33 -11.75 -1.84 7.31
N ALA A 34 -12.38 -2.91 7.81
CA ALA A 34 -11.67 -4.15 8.16
C ALA A 34 -11.02 -4.82 6.93
N ILE A 35 -11.73 -4.88 5.79
CA ILE A 35 -11.20 -5.41 4.54
C ILE A 35 -10.00 -4.58 4.06
N SER A 36 -10.05 -3.26 4.22
CA SER A 36 -8.98 -2.35 3.79
C SER A 36 -7.64 -2.65 4.47
N VAL A 37 -7.68 -3.06 5.75
CA VAL A 37 -6.50 -3.49 6.48
C VAL A 37 -5.92 -4.76 5.84
N GLY A 38 -6.78 -5.75 5.54
CA GLY A 38 -6.37 -6.99 4.89
C GLY A 38 -5.71 -6.77 3.52
N ILE A 39 -6.33 -5.96 2.65
CA ILE A 39 -5.76 -5.64 1.34
C ILE A 39 -4.47 -4.83 1.46
N GLY A 40 -4.44 -3.85 2.37
CA GLY A 40 -3.23 -3.05 2.63
C GLY A 40 -2.06 -3.92 3.10
N VAL A 41 -2.32 -4.91 3.95
CA VAL A 41 -1.32 -5.90 4.41
C VAL A 41 -0.83 -6.73 3.23
N ASP A 42 -1.74 -7.31 2.44
CA ASP A 42 -1.38 -8.18 1.31
C ASP A 42 -0.49 -7.46 0.29
N TYR A 43 -0.88 -6.27 -0.14
CA TYR A 43 -0.11 -5.49 -1.11
C TYR A 43 1.25 -5.08 -0.54
N SER A 44 1.30 -4.72 0.75
CA SER A 44 2.55 -4.36 1.41
C SER A 44 3.50 -5.54 1.57
N ILE A 45 2.99 -6.74 1.87
CA ILE A 45 3.78 -7.96 1.98
C ILE A 45 4.37 -8.32 0.62
N HIS A 46 3.55 -8.39 -0.44
CA HIS A 46 4.02 -8.73 -1.78
C HIS A 46 5.12 -7.78 -2.27
N MET A 47 4.94 -6.46 -2.09
CA MET A 47 5.98 -5.49 -2.47
C MET A 47 7.24 -5.60 -1.61
N THR A 48 7.09 -5.77 -0.29
CA THR A 48 8.25 -5.85 0.61
C THR A 48 9.08 -7.10 0.38
N GLU A 49 8.42 -8.25 0.19
CA GLU A 49 9.12 -9.51 -0.05
C GLU A 49 9.88 -9.44 -1.37
N ARG A 50 9.24 -8.95 -2.44
CA ARG A 50 9.92 -8.77 -3.72
C ARG A 50 11.08 -7.80 -3.63
N PHE A 51 10.91 -6.69 -2.92
CA PHE A 51 12.00 -5.74 -2.68
C PHE A 51 13.19 -6.40 -1.98
N ARG A 52 12.94 -7.24 -0.96
CA ARG A 52 14.00 -7.98 -0.26
C ARG A 52 14.71 -8.98 -1.17
N GLU A 53 13.98 -9.69 -2.02
CA GLU A 53 14.56 -10.58 -3.03
C GLU A 53 15.48 -9.83 -3.99
N GLU A 54 15.01 -8.71 -4.54
CA GLU A 54 15.79 -7.92 -5.51
C GLU A 54 16.97 -7.22 -4.84
N LEU A 55 16.84 -6.76 -3.59
CA LEU A 55 17.92 -6.15 -2.83
C LEU A 55 19.06 -7.14 -2.56
N ARG A 56 18.74 -8.42 -2.29
CA ARG A 56 19.75 -9.47 -2.15
C ARG A 56 20.51 -9.72 -3.46
N ARG A 57 19.87 -9.50 -4.62
CA ARG A 57 20.47 -9.71 -5.95
C ARG A 57 21.29 -8.51 -6.42
N THR A 58 20.74 -7.31 -6.33
CA THR A 58 21.38 -6.07 -6.85
C THR A 58 22.34 -5.42 -5.86
N LYS A 59 22.16 -5.64 -4.54
CA LYS A 59 22.91 -4.98 -3.46
C LYS A 59 22.81 -3.44 -3.46
N ASP A 60 21.90 -2.89 -4.27
CA ASP A 60 21.56 -1.47 -4.30
C ASP A 60 20.05 -1.28 -4.10
N ALA A 61 19.69 -0.35 -3.22
CA ALA A 61 18.30 -0.16 -2.82
C ALA A 61 17.47 0.53 -3.91
N ALA A 62 18.07 1.44 -4.69
CA ALA A 62 17.35 2.15 -5.74
C ALA A 62 17.03 1.19 -6.90
N ASP A 63 18.00 0.35 -7.29
CA ASP A 63 17.80 -0.63 -8.36
C ASP A 63 16.86 -1.77 -7.94
N ALA A 64 16.92 -2.21 -6.68
CA ALA A 64 15.97 -3.19 -6.15
C ALA A 64 14.51 -2.70 -6.21
N ILE A 65 14.26 -1.42 -5.92
CA ILE A 65 12.92 -0.83 -6.02
C ILE A 65 12.45 -0.74 -7.46
N LYS A 66 13.32 -0.30 -8.39
CA LYS A 66 12.96 -0.26 -9.82
C LYS A 66 12.57 -1.64 -10.33
N MET A 67 13.34 -2.67 -9.96
CA MET A 67 13.05 -4.04 -10.39
C MET A 67 11.75 -4.56 -9.77
N THR A 68 11.53 -4.29 -8.48
CA THR A 68 10.30 -4.65 -7.78
C THR A 68 9.06 -3.99 -8.39
N ALA A 69 9.15 -2.69 -8.72
CA ALA A 69 8.07 -1.94 -9.35
C ALA A 69 7.74 -2.47 -10.76
N ARG A 70 8.75 -2.88 -11.54
CA ARG A 70 8.56 -3.44 -12.88
C ARG A 70 7.97 -4.85 -12.89
N GLY A 71 8.28 -5.66 -11.88
CA GLY A 71 7.74 -7.01 -11.73
C GLY A 71 6.42 -7.02 -10.96
N THR A 72 6.53 -7.14 -9.63
CA THR A 72 5.39 -7.25 -8.71
C THR A 72 4.50 -6.00 -8.74
N GLY A 73 5.07 -4.81 -8.93
CA GLY A 73 4.27 -3.58 -9.03
C GLY A 73 3.28 -3.62 -10.19
N VAL A 74 3.71 -4.04 -11.38
CA VAL A 74 2.83 -4.18 -12.55
C VAL A 74 1.76 -5.26 -12.32
N ALA A 75 2.13 -6.38 -11.71
CA ALA A 75 1.17 -7.44 -11.37
C ALA A 75 0.09 -6.97 -10.39
N LEU A 76 0.48 -6.19 -9.37
CA LEU A 76 -0.44 -5.60 -8.40
C LEU A 76 -1.37 -4.57 -9.08
N VAL A 77 -0.86 -3.73 -9.98
CA VAL A 77 -1.70 -2.79 -10.75
C VAL A 77 -2.75 -3.54 -11.57
N ALA A 78 -2.36 -4.61 -12.27
CA ALA A 78 -3.30 -5.40 -13.07
C ALA A 78 -4.39 -6.06 -12.20
N SER A 79 -4.02 -6.62 -11.05
CA SER A 79 -4.96 -7.24 -10.10
C SER A 79 -5.88 -6.22 -9.44
N ALA A 80 -5.35 -5.05 -9.05
CA ALA A 80 -6.14 -3.97 -8.51
C ALA A 80 -7.10 -3.41 -9.55
N ALA A 81 -6.67 -3.23 -10.80
CA ALA A 81 -7.50 -2.72 -11.88
C ALA A 81 -8.70 -3.64 -12.15
N SER A 82 -8.50 -4.96 -12.23
CA SER A 82 -9.61 -5.89 -12.41
C SER A 82 -10.60 -5.86 -11.25
N SER A 83 -10.10 -5.78 -10.02
CA SER A 83 -10.92 -5.67 -8.81
C SER A 83 -11.71 -4.36 -8.76
N ILE A 84 -11.05 -3.23 -9.07
CA ILE A 84 -11.67 -1.90 -9.15
C ILE A 84 -12.79 -1.91 -10.18
N VAL A 85 -12.57 -2.48 -11.37
CA VAL A 85 -13.60 -2.58 -12.40
C VAL A 85 -14.79 -3.42 -11.90
N GLY A 86 -14.53 -4.58 -11.28
CA GLY A 86 -15.58 -5.42 -10.73
C GLY A 86 -16.44 -4.72 -9.68
N PHE A 87 -15.80 -4.03 -8.72
CA PHE A 87 -16.51 -3.27 -7.69
C PHE A 87 -17.15 -1.98 -8.23
N ALA A 88 -16.56 -1.34 -9.23
CA ALA A 88 -17.15 -0.18 -9.89
C ALA A 88 -18.48 -0.55 -10.57
N ILE A 89 -18.56 -1.71 -11.24
CA ILE A 89 -19.82 -2.22 -11.80
C ILE A 89 -20.87 -2.39 -10.70
N LEU A 90 -20.49 -3.00 -9.57
CA LEU A 90 -21.38 -3.12 -8.40
C LEU A 90 -21.80 -1.74 -7.85
N GLY A 91 -20.94 -0.74 -8.01
CA GLY A 91 -21.21 0.66 -7.67
C GLY A 91 -22.37 1.31 -8.43
N PHE A 92 -22.84 0.70 -9.52
CA PHE A 92 -24.03 1.11 -10.27
C PHE A 92 -25.28 0.28 -9.94
N ALA A 93 -25.25 -0.55 -8.89
CA ALA A 93 -26.39 -1.34 -8.49
C ALA A 93 -27.61 -0.44 -8.11
N PRO A 94 -28.85 -0.85 -8.44
CA PRO A 94 -30.05 -0.07 -8.11
C PRO A 94 -30.29 0.08 -6.60
N MET A 95 -29.79 -0.88 -5.82
CA MET A 95 -29.90 -0.88 -4.36
C MET A 95 -28.78 0.00 -3.76
N PRO A 96 -29.12 1.08 -3.03
CA PRO A 96 -28.13 2.03 -2.51
C PRO A 96 -27.03 1.41 -1.65
N MET A 97 -27.38 0.36 -0.88
CA MET A 97 -26.41 -0.37 -0.06
C MET A 97 -25.31 -1.03 -0.89
N PHE A 98 -25.68 -1.69 -2.00
CA PHE A 98 -24.71 -2.35 -2.88
C PHE A 98 -23.91 -1.34 -3.71
N ALA A 99 -24.56 -0.27 -4.17
CA ALA A 99 -23.87 0.83 -4.85
C ALA A 99 -22.78 1.46 -3.97
N ALA A 100 -23.11 1.81 -2.73
CA ALA A 100 -22.15 2.37 -1.79
C ALA A 100 -21.00 1.39 -1.49
N TYR A 101 -21.32 0.10 -1.31
CA TYR A 101 -20.31 -0.93 -1.09
C TYR A 101 -19.34 -1.06 -2.27
N GLY A 102 -19.86 -1.10 -3.51
CA GLY A 102 -19.04 -1.16 -4.72
C GLY A 102 -18.13 0.06 -4.88
N GLN A 103 -18.69 1.27 -4.74
CA GLN A 103 -17.94 2.52 -4.86
C GLN A 103 -16.83 2.64 -3.82
N LEU A 104 -17.16 2.44 -2.54
CA LEU A 104 -16.19 2.55 -1.44
C LEU A 104 -15.11 1.48 -1.50
N THR A 105 -15.45 0.25 -1.90
CA THR A 105 -14.47 -0.83 -2.04
C THR A 105 -13.53 -0.56 -3.22
N ALA A 106 -14.03 -0.06 -4.35
CA ALA A 106 -13.19 0.33 -5.48
C ALA A 106 -12.20 1.45 -5.10
N VAL A 107 -12.67 2.48 -4.39
CA VAL A 107 -11.81 3.56 -3.87
C VAL A 107 -10.77 2.99 -2.91
N MET A 108 -11.17 2.13 -1.98
CA MET A 108 -10.27 1.50 -1.02
C MET A 108 -9.14 0.72 -1.69
N ILE A 109 -9.46 -0.10 -2.69
CA ILE A 109 -8.46 -0.89 -3.44
C ILE A 109 -7.47 0.05 -4.15
N PHE A 110 -7.99 1.12 -4.75
CA PHE A 110 -7.15 2.13 -5.38
C PHE A 110 -6.20 2.79 -4.38
N LEU A 111 -6.70 3.20 -3.20
CA LEU A 111 -5.87 3.77 -2.14
C LEU A 111 -4.80 2.79 -1.65
N ALA A 112 -5.15 1.51 -1.46
CA ALA A 112 -4.22 0.47 -1.07
C ALA A 112 -3.09 0.27 -2.09
N LEU A 113 -3.42 0.30 -3.38
CA LEU A 113 -2.45 0.25 -4.47
C LEU A 113 -1.52 1.47 -4.46
N VAL A 114 -2.07 2.68 -4.32
CA VAL A 114 -1.28 3.91 -4.27
C VAL A 114 -0.32 3.89 -3.07
N ALA A 115 -0.79 3.47 -1.90
CA ALA A 115 0.05 3.38 -0.71
C ALA A 115 1.18 2.33 -0.86
N SER A 116 0.91 1.17 -1.46
CA SER A 116 1.92 0.13 -1.65
C SER A 116 2.94 0.46 -2.74
N LEU A 117 2.53 1.16 -3.79
CA LEU A 117 3.42 1.51 -4.91
C LEU A 117 4.22 2.80 -4.70
N LEU A 118 3.72 3.73 -3.89
CA LEU A 118 4.39 5.03 -3.68
C LEU A 118 4.96 5.13 -2.27
N VAL A 119 4.12 4.96 -1.25
CA VAL A 119 4.51 5.25 0.14
C VAL A 119 5.50 4.22 0.67
N LEU A 120 5.24 2.94 0.41
CA LEU A 120 6.11 1.86 0.85
C LEU A 120 7.54 1.95 0.28
N PRO A 121 7.78 2.09 -1.04
CA PRO A 121 9.15 2.19 -1.57
C PRO A 121 9.87 3.46 -1.12
N CYS A 122 9.18 4.59 -1.02
CA CYS A 122 9.77 5.81 -0.45
C CYS A 122 10.27 5.57 0.99
N LEU A 123 9.45 4.91 1.81
CA LEU A 123 9.81 4.59 3.18
C LEU A 123 10.98 3.59 3.26
N LEU A 124 10.98 2.57 2.39
CA LEU A 124 12.07 1.60 2.29
C LEU A 124 13.40 2.25 1.88
N LEU A 125 13.39 3.21 0.95
CA LEU A 125 14.60 3.98 0.59
C LEU A 125 15.16 4.76 1.77
N VAL A 126 14.31 5.49 2.47
CA VAL A 126 14.72 6.33 3.61
C VAL A 126 15.36 5.47 4.70
N VAL A 127 14.73 4.35 5.04
CA VAL A 127 15.25 3.45 6.08
C VAL A 127 16.55 2.77 5.64
N THR A 128 16.63 2.31 4.39
CA THR A 128 17.83 1.63 3.89
C THR A 128 19.02 2.59 3.72
N SER A 129 18.76 3.84 3.32
CA SER A 129 19.76 4.91 3.27
C SER A 129 20.29 5.26 4.67
N THR A 130 19.39 5.43 5.64
CA THR A 130 19.75 5.73 7.04
C THR A 130 20.63 4.64 7.66
N SER A 131 20.35 3.37 7.34
CA SER A 131 21.17 2.24 7.82
C SER A 131 22.61 2.29 7.30
N LYS A 132 22.81 2.66 6.02
CA LYS A 132 24.15 2.88 5.44
C LYS A 132 24.92 3.97 6.20
N THR A 133 24.26 5.08 6.55
CA THR A 133 24.88 6.20 7.27
C THR A 133 25.29 5.83 8.70
N ILE A 134 24.46 5.09 9.44
CA ILE A 134 24.76 4.70 10.83
C ILE A 134 25.91 3.69 10.89
N VAL A 135 25.98 2.74 9.96
CA VAL A 135 27.08 1.75 9.92
C VAL A 135 28.40 2.40 9.51
N SER A 136 28.39 3.34 8.55
CA SER A 136 29.59 4.09 8.16
C SER A 136 30.16 4.93 9.31
N ASN A 137 29.31 5.47 10.18
CA ASN A 137 29.75 6.35 11.28
C ASN A 137 30.29 5.58 12.50
N ARG A 138 30.14 4.24 12.55
CA ARG A 138 30.75 3.39 13.59
C ARG A 138 32.19 2.99 13.27
N HIS A 139 32.63 3.09 12.02
CA HIS A 139 34.01 2.74 11.63
C HIS A 139 35.02 3.89 11.82
N THR A 140 34.56 5.13 11.98
CA THR A 140 35.41 6.31 12.21
C THR A 140 35.66 6.63 13.68
N ALA A 141 35.02 5.90 14.61
CA ALA A 141 35.12 6.10 16.06
C ALA A 141 35.90 4.97 16.76
N GLY A 142 37.03 4.53 16.19
CA GLY A 142 37.99 3.67 16.88
C GLY A 142 38.78 4.47 17.93
N PRO A 143 39.13 3.86 19.09
CA PRO A 143 39.73 4.59 20.21
C PRO A 143 41.13 5.08 19.84
N SER A 144 41.40 6.35 20.16
CA SER A 144 42.75 6.93 20.14
C SER A 144 43.48 6.59 21.43
#